data_AF-A0A1U7GJ80-F1
#
_entry.id   AF-A0A1U7GJ80-F1
#
_cell.length_a   1.000
_cell.length_b   1.000
_cell.length_c   1.000
_cell.angle_alpha   90.00
_cell.angle_beta   90.00
_cell.angle_gamma   90.00
#
_symmetry.space_group_name_H-M   'P 1'
#
loop_
_entity.id
_entity.type
_entity.pdbx_description
1 polymer ?
#
loop_
_entity_poly.entity_id
_entity_poly.type
_entity_poly.pdbx_seq_one_letter_code
_entity_poly.pdbx_strand_id
1 'polypeptide(L)'
;MGVTSIVDLSSESGWTLDGGRSYTAEVQVETDGATVGARAVLDALNLWAGMSYRWPLTAETPTEADARCLLQSVKVSPSSNDRKQWKAVLEFSPRSWEGDDKGPVDPETGARDPFAARPTVRARSEAEEVAATTDRDGEPVLNKAGDPFDPPMARSRRTTIFEVSRVERFFDAGLIDAYEDHVNAAAWMGFPAGSVKCISIASGCAWDDDAGGYAWSTDYVFGYRRPVDVGGSTVSGWAEVVLNAGYRQLVSGERKAIMVDNAPVSSPVPLKADGTAAGPADDPVYLAFDMLETADFGGLDMPADLFSIGTAEPDPEDPEDPEDPEGP
;
A
#
# COMPACT_ATOMS: atom_id res chain seq x y z
N MET A 1 6.50 -32.61 6.20
CA MET A 1 5.08 -32.91 6.06
C MET A 1 4.36 -31.60 5.94
N GLY A 2 3.83 -31.31 4.77
CA GLY A 2 3.34 -29.99 4.40
C GLY A 2 2.45 -30.03 3.17
N VAL A 3 1.86 -28.88 2.89
CA VAL A 3 1.11 -28.62 1.65
C VAL A 3 2.09 -28.58 0.47
N THR A 4 1.77 -29.30 -0.59
CA THR A 4 2.59 -29.41 -1.81
C THR A 4 2.07 -28.53 -2.94
N SER A 5 0.77 -28.28 -2.99
CA SER A 5 0.14 -27.44 -4.01
C SER A 5 -1.21 -26.91 -3.53
N ILE A 6 -1.61 -25.76 -4.07
CA ILE A 6 -2.94 -25.18 -3.92
C ILE A 6 -3.43 -24.85 -5.34
N VAL A 7 -4.64 -25.27 -5.67
CA VAL A 7 -5.22 -25.14 -7.01
C VAL A 7 -6.60 -24.51 -6.91
N ASP A 8 -6.80 -23.41 -7.62
CA ASP A 8 -8.11 -22.79 -7.79
C ASP A 8 -9.02 -23.69 -8.64
N LEU A 9 -10.18 -24.09 -8.12
CA LEU A 9 -11.13 -24.98 -8.82
C LEU A 9 -12.22 -24.18 -9.53
N SER A 10 -12.96 -23.36 -8.79
CA SER A 10 -14.09 -22.59 -9.31
C SER A 10 -14.41 -21.39 -8.43
N SER A 11 -15.01 -20.37 -9.01
CA SER A 11 -15.69 -19.30 -8.27
C SER A 11 -17.09 -19.10 -8.84
N GLU A 12 -18.06 -18.95 -7.94
CA GLU A 12 -19.45 -18.62 -8.26
C GLU A 12 -19.80 -17.28 -7.61
N SER A 13 -20.40 -16.38 -8.39
CA SER A 13 -20.89 -15.09 -7.88
C SER A 13 -22.41 -15.14 -7.70
N GLY A 14 -22.89 -14.70 -6.54
CA GLY A 14 -24.29 -14.43 -6.24
C GLY A 14 -24.56 -12.93 -6.12
N TRP A 15 -25.81 -12.53 -6.33
CA TRP A 15 -26.26 -11.18 -6.01
C TRP A 15 -27.71 -11.20 -5.53
N THR A 16 -27.98 -10.47 -4.46
CA THR A 16 -29.33 -10.19 -3.98
C THR A 16 -29.49 -8.68 -3.75
N LEU A 17 -30.74 -8.19 -3.76
CA LEU A 17 -31.04 -6.78 -3.47
C LEU A 17 -30.59 -6.41 -2.05
N ASP A 18 -30.94 -7.25 -1.07
CA ASP A 18 -30.75 -6.93 0.36
C ASP A 18 -29.37 -7.32 0.87
N GLY A 19 -28.77 -8.38 0.32
CA GLY A 19 -27.48 -8.93 0.76
C GLY A 19 -26.28 -8.48 -0.07
N GLY A 20 -26.50 -7.73 -1.15
CA GLY A 20 -25.46 -7.32 -2.07
C GLY A 20 -24.85 -8.47 -2.87
N ARG A 21 -23.58 -8.31 -3.28
CA ARG A 21 -22.81 -9.34 -4.00
C ARG A 21 -22.26 -10.36 -3.03
N SER A 22 -22.29 -11.63 -3.37
CA SER A 22 -21.61 -12.69 -2.63
C SER A 22 -20.79 -13.55 -3.57
N TYR A 23 -19.78 -14.23 -3.05
CA TYR A 23 -18.92 -15.12 -3.83
C TYR A 23 -18.68 -16.41 -3.08
N THR A 24 -18.69 -17.53 -3.79
CA THR A 24 -18.24 -18.83 -3.28
C THR A 24 -17.06 -19.29 -4.11
N ALA A 25 -15.88 -19.39 -3.50
CA ALA A 25 -14.68 -19.89 -4.15
C ALA A 25 -14.33 -21.27 -3.63
N GLU A 26 -13.92 -22.16 -4.53
CA GLU A 26 -13.46 -23.50 -4.19
C GLU A 26 -12.00 -23.66 -4.58
N VAL A 27 -11.19 -24.14 -3.63
CA VAL A 27 -9.79 -24.45 -3.85
C VAL A 27 -9.49 -25.89 -3.40
N GLN A 28 -8.58 -26.54 -4.12
CA GLN A 28 -8.02 -27.83 -3.75
C GLN A 28 -6.63 -27.64 -3.16
N VAL A 29 -6.37 -28.30 -2.04
CA VAL A 29 -5.05 -28.31 -1.39
C VAL A 29 -4.52 -29.74 -1.38
N GLU A 30 -3.32 -29.93 -1.91
CA GLU A 30 -2.62 -31.23 -1.88
C GLU A 30 -1.55 -31.25 -0.79
N THR A 31 -1.39 -32.39 -0.14
CA THR A 31 -0.43 -32.59 0.95
C THR A 31 0.50 -33.76 0.66
N ASP A 32 1.69 -33.74 1.25
CA ASP A 32 2.66 -34.83 1.11
C ASP A 32 2.32 -36.08 1.94
N GLY A 33 1.33 -35.99 2.85
CA GLY A 33 0.97 -37.05 3.79
C GLY A 33 -0.47 -36.99 4.30
N ALA A 34 -1.03 -38.18 4.56
CA ALA A 34 -2.40 -38.37 5.07
C ALA A 34 -2.60 -37.89 6.52
N THR A 35 -1.51 -37.55 7.22
CA THR A 35 -1.51 -37.06 8.60
C THR A 35 -1.58 -35.54 8.70
N VAL A 36 -1.53 -34.82 7.57
CA VAL A 36 -1.73 -33.36 7.55
C VAL A 36 -3.20 -33.08 7.82
N GLY A 37 -3.49 -32.40 8.93
CA GLY A 37 -4.86 -32.08 9.35
C GLY A 37 -5.40 -30.77 8.74
N ALA A 38 -6.71 -30.54 8.89
CA ALA A 38 -7.41 -29.36 8.36
C ALA A 38 -6.79 -28.03 8.83
N ARG A 39 -6.24 -27.97 10.05
CA ARG A 39 -5.57 -26.76 10.56
C ARG A 39 -4.36 -26.37 9.72
N ALA A 40 -3.50 -27.33 9.40
CA ALA A 40 -2.31 -27.07 8.58
C ALA A 40 -2.68 -26.67 7.13
N VAL A 41 -3.82 -27.17 6.62
CA VAL A 41 -4.37 -26.76 5.33
C VAL A 41 -4.85 -25.30 5.37
N LEU A 42 -5.58 -24.91 6.43
CA LEU A 42 -6.00 -23.53 6.63
C LEU A 42 -4.80 -22.58 6.75
N ASP A 43 -3.80 -22.94 7.55
CA ASP A 43 -2.60 -22.13 7.73
C ASP A 43 -1.84 -21.95 6.39
N ALA A 44 -1.80 -22.98 5.53
CA ALA A 44 -1.16 -22.91 4.22
C ALA A 44 -1.92 -22.08 3.18
N LEU A 45 -3.25 -21.97 3.31
CA LEU A 45 -4.05 -21.08 2.46
C LEU A 45 -3.84 -19.60 2.77
N ASN A 46 -3.21 -19.29 3.91
CA ASN A 46 -2.96 -17.93 4.39
C ASN A 46 -4.22 -17.05 4.39
N LEU A 47 -5.35 -17.65 4.80
CA LEU A 47 -6.64 -16.97 4.88
C LEU A 47 -6.83 -16.37 6.27
N TRP A 48 -7.49 -15.20 6.32
CA TRP A 48 -7.87 -14.55 7.55
C TRP A 48 -9.26 -13.93 7.41
N ALA A 49 -9.97 -13.81 8.53
CA ALA A 49 -11.31 -13.26 8.57
C ALA A 49 -11.25 -11.77 8.19
N GLY A 50 -12.02 -11.36 7.17
CA GLY A 50 -11.92 -10.01 6.62
C GLY A 50 -11.10 -9.88 5.34
N MET A 51 -10.43 -10.95 4.87
CA MET A 51 -9.78 -10.96 3.55
C MET A 51 -10.79 -10.63 2.45
N SER A 52 -10.49 -9.65 1.59
CA SER A 52 -11.37 -9.31 0.47
C SER A 52 -11.38 -10.39 -0.61
N TYR A 53 -12.51 -10.55 -1.29
CA TYR A 53 -12.65 -11.47 -2.41
C TYR A 53 -11.67 -11.12 -3.54
N ARG A 54 -10.96 -12.14 -4.01
CA ARG A 54 -10.12 -12.12 -5.21
C ARG A 54 -10.13 -13.48 -5.89
N TRP A 55 -10.08 -13.51 -7.21
CA TRP A 55 -10.07 -14.74 -7.99
C TRP A 55 -9.22 -14.62 -9.26
N PRO A 56 -8.35 -15.60 -9.59
CA PRO A 56 -8.01 -16.78 -8.79
C PRO A 56 -7.31 -16.41 -7.48
N LEU A 57 -7.46 -17.24 -6.43
CA LEU A 57 -6.89 -16.92 -5.10
C LEU A 57 -5.36 -17.06 -5.09
N THR A 58 -4.84 -17.99 -5.89
CA THR A 58 -3.41 -18.33 -5.94
C THR A 58 -2.60 -17.56 -6.97
N ALA A 59 -3.27 -16.77 -7.82
CA ALA A 59 -2.60 -15.96 -8.84
C ALA A 59 -1.96 -14.71 -8.23
N GLU A 60 -0.77 -14.34 -8.74
CA GLU A 60 -0.10 -13.09 -8.37
C GLU A 60 -0.95 -11.85 -8.72
N THR A 61 -1.66 -11.91 -9.85
CA THR A 61 -2.64 -10.90 -10.26
C THR A 61 -4.02 -11.55 -10.43
N PRO A 62 -5.01 -11.23 -9.58
CA PRO A 62 -6.35 -11.78 -9.73
C PRO A 62 -7.05 -11.19 -10.96
N THR A 63 -7.86 -12.00 -11.64
CA THR A 63 -8.71 -11.55 -12.75
C THR A 63 -9.98 -10.84 -12.29
N GLU A 64 -10.41 -11.12 -11.06
CA GLU A 64 -11.57 -10.51 -10.42
C GLU A 64 -11.24 -10.19 -8.97
N ALA A 65 -11.69 -9.03 -8.48
CA ALA A 65 -11.59 -8.69 -7.07
C ALA A 65 -12.80 -7.85 -6.65
N ASP A 66 -13.31 -8.07 -5.44
CA ASP A 66 -14.36 -7.26 -4.84
C ASP A 66 -13.96 -6.91 -3.40
N ALA A 67 -13.47 -5.69 -3.22
CA ALA A 67 -13.01 -5.18 -1.92
C ALA A 67 -14.15 -5.02 -0.89
N ARG A 68 -15.41 -5.06 -1.32
CA ARG A 68 -16.57 -4.96 -0.43
C ARG A 68 -17.01 -6.32 0.11
N CYS A 69 -16.65 -7.41 -0.56
CA CYS A 69 -16.98 -8.77 -0.13
C CYS A 69 -15.83 -9.36 0.65
N LEU A 70 -16.03 -9.61 1.94
CA LEU A 70 -15.02 -10.13 2.84
C LEU A 70 -15.28 -11.62 3.11
N LEU A 71 -14.21 -12.38 3.34
CA LEU A 71 -14.28 -13.78 3.71
C LEU A 71 -15.08 -13.94 5.01
N GLN A 72 -16.23 -14.59 4.91
CA GLN A 72 -17.14 -14.87 6.02
C GLN A 72 -16.94 -16.27 6.59
N SER A 73 -16.66 -17.25 5.73
CA SER A 73 -16.56 -18.64 6.16
C SER A 73 -15.53 -19.42 5.34
N VAL A 74 -14.88 -20.39 6.00
CA VAL A 74 -13.99 -21.36 5.37
C VAL A 74 -14.35 -22.75 5.85
N LYS A 75 -14.75 -23.61 4.92
CA LYS A 75 -15.05 -25.01 5.20
C LYS A 75 -14.05 -25.92 4.51
N VAL A 76 -13.22 -26.60 5.29
CA VAL A 76 -12.19 -27.51 4.78
C VAL A 76 -12.60 -28.96 5.04
N SER A 77 -12.54 -29.80 4.01
CA SER A 77 -12.90 -31.22 4.10
C SER A 77 -12.01 -32.09 3.20
N PRO A 78 -11.69 -33.35 3.59
CA PRO A 78 -10.94 -34.25 2.70
C PRO A 78 -11.74 -34.52 1.43
N SER A 79 -11.11 -34.37 0.26
CA SER A 79 -11.73 -34.64 -1.05
C SER A 79 -11.30 -35.99 -1.65
N SER A 80 -10.36 -36.68 -1.00
CA SER A 80 -9.75 -37.93 -1.47
C SER A 80 -9.75 -39.01 -0.39
N ASN A 81 -9.77 -40.27 -0.82
CA ASN A 81 -9.74 -41.43 0.08
C ASN A 81 -8.40 -41.61 0.80
N ASP A 82 -7.29 -41.17 0.19
CA ASP A 82 -5.95 -41.23 0.79
C ASP A 82 -5.68 -40.08 1.77
N ARG A 83 -6.64 -39.14 1.91
CA ARG A 83 -6.57 -37.94 2.75
C ARG A 83 -5.38 -37.03 2.40
N LYS A 84 -4.87 -37.10 1.16
CA LYS A 84 -3.83 -36.20 0.67
C LYS A 84 -4.36 -35.02 -0.11
N GLN A 85 -5.64 -35.01 -0.43
CA GLN A 85 -6.33 -33.89 -1.05
C GLN A 85 -7.46 -33.39 -0.15
N TRP A 86 -7.53 -32.07 -0.02
CA TRP A 86 -8.53 -31.33 0.72
C TRP A 86 -9.23 -30.36 -0.22
N LYS A 87 -10.54 -30.20 -0.03
CA LYS A 87 -11.35 -29.16 -0.65
C LYS A 87 -11.66 -28.11 0.41
N ALA A 88 -11.33 -26.86 0.12
CA ALA A 88 -11.75 -25.71 0.91
C ALA A 88 -12.80 -24.91 0.12
N VAL A 89 -13.94 -24.67 0.76
CA VAL A 89 -15.01 -23.81 0.25
C VAL A 89 -14.96 -22.51 1.05
N LEU A 90 -14.85 -21.39 0.32
CA LEU A 90 -14.67 -20.04 0.84
C LEU A 90 -15.90 -19.24 0.49
N GLU A 91 -16.57 -18.67 1.48
CA GLU A 91 -17.73 -17.80 1.26
C GLU A 91 -17.36 -16.37 1.56
N PHE A 92 -17.63 -15.48 0.61
CA PHE A 92 -17.43 -14.04 0.72
C PHE A 92 -18.78 -13.34 0.58
N SER A 93 -19.03 -12.34 1.41
CA SER A 93 -20.20 -11.48 1.29
C SER A 93 -19.86 -10.10 1.83
N PRO A 94 -20.71 -9.09 1.62
CA PRO A 94 -20.51 -7.79 2.22
C PRO A 94 -20.54 -7.96 3.74
N ARG A 95 -19.71 -7.19 4.43
CA ARG A 95 -19.76 -7.14 5.89
C ARG A 95 -21.12 -6.57 6.29
N SER A 96 -21.87 -7.28 7.14
CA SER A 96 -23.00 -6.65 7.82
C SER A 96 -22.46 -5.50 8.67
N TRP A 97 -22.92 -4.28 8.40
CA TRP A 97 -22.50 -3.06 9.07
C TRP A 97 -23.23 -2.86 10.40
N GLU A 98 -24.07 -3.81 10.83
CA GLU A 98 -24.80 -3.78 12.10
C GLU A 98 -23.89 -3.89 13.35
N GLY A 99 -22.58 -3.64 13.24
CA GLY A 99 -21.62 -3.74 14.33
C GLY A 99 -20.57 -2.62 14.31
N ASP A 100 -20.06 -2.30 15.50
CA ASP A 100 -18.99 -1.32 15.70
C ASP A 100 -17.67 -1.70 14.96
N ASP A 101 -16.71 -0.78 14.93
CA ASP A 101 -15.41 -0.97 14.27
C ASP A 101 -14.56 -2.10 14.86
N LYS A 102 -15.01 -2.79 15.93
CA LYS A 102 -14.24 -3.77 16.68
C LYS A 102 -14.30 -5.20 16.13
N GLY A 103 -14.90 -5.38 14.95
CA GLY A 103 -15.05 -6.69 14.32
C GLY A 103 -16.44 -7.30 14.54
N PRO A 104 -16.78 -8.36 13.78
CA PRO A 104 -18.07 -9.05 13.89
C PRO A 104 -18.21 -9.73 15.26
N VAL A 105 -19.46 -9.85 15.70
CA VAL A 105 -19.85 -10.62 16.89
C VAL A 105 -20.54 -11.89 16.42
N ASP A 106 -20.06 -13.04 16.90
CA ASP A 106 -20.69 -14.33 16.67
C ASP A 106 -22.08 -14.35 17.35
N PRO A 107 -23.17 -14.60 16.61
CA PRO A 107 -24.53 -14.48 17.14
C PRO A 107 -24.90 -15.59 18.13
N GLU A 108 -24.23 -16.74 18.09
CA GLU A 108 -24.52 -17.88 18.97
C GLU A 108 -23.80 -17.76 20.31
N THR A 109 -22.56 -17.27 20.27
CA THR A 109 -21.67 -17.21 21.44
C THR A 109 -21.56 -15.82 22.04
N GLY A 110 -21.90 -14.77 21.28
CA GLY A 110 -21.65 -13.37 21.63
C GLY A 110 -20.15 -13.01 21.63
N ALA A 111 -19.27 -13.92 21.19
CA ALA A 111 -17.84 -13.67 21.12
C ALA A 111 -17.52 -12.75 19.94
N ARG A 112 -16.65 -11.77 20.16
CA ARG A 112 -16.21 -10.85 19.12
C ARG A 112 -14.90 -11.34 18.50
N ASP A 113 -14.77 -11.23 17.18
CA ASP A 113 -13.48 -11.48 16.50
C ASP A 113 -12.76 -10.14 16.23
N PRO A 114 -11.79 -9.74 17.09
CA PRO A 114 -11.07 -8.49 16.91
C PRO A 114 -10.10 -8.54 15.71
N PHE A 115 -9.73 -9.72 15.21
CA PHE A 115 -8.83 -9.85 14.05
C PHE A 115 -9.53 -9.59 12.72
N ALA A 116 -10.86 -9.66 12.71
CA ALA A 116 -11.71 -9.26 11.59
C ALA A 116 -12.15 -7.79 11.68
N ALA A 117 -11.67 -7.04 12.68
CA ALA A 117 -11.82 -5.60 12.72
C ALA A 117 -11.13 -4.96 11.51
N ARG A 118 -11.76 -3.95 10.92
CA ARG A 118 -11.13 -3.21 9.84
C ARG A 118 -9.98 -2.39 10.39
N PRO A 119 -8.89 -2.21 9.61
CA PRO A 119 -7.89 -1.22 9.95
C PRO A 119 -8.54 0.16 10.04
N THR A 120 -8.18 0.92 11.08
CA THR A 120 -8.50 2.33 11.16
C THR A 120 -7.53 3.13 10.31
N VAL A 121 -7.98 4.24 9.73
CA VAL A 121 -7.14 5.10 8.88
C VAL A 121 -7.31 6.54 9.32
N ARG A 122 -6.18 7.22 9.52
CA ARG A 122 -6.13 8.67 9.72
C ARG A 122 -5.18 9.28 8.71
N ALA A 123 -5.61 10.38 8.09
CA ALA A 123 -4.77 11.15 7.17
C ALA A 123 -4.43 12.52 7.78
N ARG A 124 -3.17 12.93 7.64
CA ARG A 124 -2.69 14.28 7.95
C ARG A 124 -1.67 14.73 6.92
N SER A 125 -1.16 15.96 7.06
CA SER A 125 -0.11 16.48 6.18
C SER A 125 1.04 17.00 7.01
N GLU A 126 2.25 16.69 6.56
CA GLU A 126 3.49 17.26 7.05
C GLU A 126 4.10 18.14 5.96
N ALA A 127 4.79 19.19 6.38
CA ALA A 127 5.46 20.13 5.50
C ALA A 127 6.95 20.13 5.83
N GLU A 128 7.78 20.08 4.80
CA GLU A 128 9.24 20.25 4.89
C GLU A 128 9.69 21.35 3.93
N GLU A 129 10.81 22.00 4.22
CA GLU A 129 11.41 22.97 3.31
C GLU A 129 12.38 22.26 2.35
N VAL A 130 12.18 22.48 1.05
CA VAL A 130 13.06 21.96 -0.01
C VAL A 130 13.48 23.07 -0.94
N ALA A 131 14.56 22.87 -1.68
CA ALA A 131 14.97 23.80 -2.73
C ALA A 131 13.86 23.96 -3.79
N ALA A 132 13.55 25.20 -4.14
CA ALA A 132 12.69 25.58 -5.25
C ALA A 132 13.56 25.74 -6.49
N THR A 133 13.59 24.70 -7.32
CA THR A 133 14.39 24.65 -8.55
C THR A 133 13.64 25.24 -9.74
N THR A 134 12.31 25.10 -9.76
CA THR A 134 11.41 25.68 -10.75
C THR A 134 10.25 26.41 -10.08
N ASP A 135 9.68 27.38 -10.78
CA ASP A 135 8.48 28.07 -10.35
C ASP A 135 7.20 27.28 -10.70
N ARG A 136 6.03 27.91 -10.54
CA ARG A 136 4.72 27.28 -10.82
C ARG A 136 4.54 26.97 -12.30
N ASP A 137 5.15 27.75 -13.17
CA ASP A 137 4.98 27.66 -14.62
C ASP A 137 6.04 26.73 -15.24
N GLY A 138 6.92 26.16 -14.41
CA GLY A 138 7.96 25.21 -14.80
C GLY A 138 9.29 25.86 -15.18
N GLU A 139 9.38 27.19 -15.07
CA GLU A 139 10.58 27.95 -15.40
C GLU A 139 11.61 27.84 -14.27
N PRO A 140 12.92 27.76 -14.59
CA PRO A 140 13.95 27.65 -13.58
C PRO A 140 14.03 28.91 -12.71
N VAL A 141 14.20 28.73 -11.40
CA VAL A 141 14.32 29.84 -10.44
C VAL A 141 15.75 30.37 -10.44
N LEU A 142 15.99 31.41 -11.25
CA LEU A 142 17.32 32.00 -11.48
C LEU A 142 17.37 33.49 -11.11
N ASN A 143 18.57 33.98 -10.83
CA ASN A 143 18.83 35.40 -10.68
C ASN A 143 18.88 36.13 -12.04
N LYS A 144 19.08 37.45 -12.05
CA LYS A 144 19.14 38.25 -13.30
C LYS A 144 20.34 37.94 -14.20
N ALA A 145 21.37 37.28 -13.68
CA ALA A 145 22.54 36.82 -14.44
C ALA A 145 22.38 35.39 -14.97
N GLY A 146 21.27 34.70 -14.67
CA GLY A 146 21.04 33.32 -15.07
C GLY A 146 21.58 32.28 -14.10
N ASP A 147 22.12 32.69 -12.94
CA ASP A 147 22.65 31.73 -11.96
C ASP A 147 21.56 31.26 -10.97
N PRO A 148 21.62 30.00 -10.51
CA PRO A 148 20.84 29.54 -9.37
C PRO A 148 21.17 30.33 -8.09
N PHE A 149 20.18 30.49 -7.21
CA PHE A 149 20.43 31.09 -5.89
C PHE A 149 21.28 30.18 -5.00
N ASP A 150 22.21 30.77 -4.23
CA ASP A 150 23.02 30.09 -3.22
C ASP A 150 23.02 30.91 -1.91
N PRO A 151 22.33 30.44 -0.84
CA PRO A 151 21.58 29.18 -0.76
C PRO A 151 20.34 29.21 -1.68
N PRO A 152 19.85 28.04 -2.13
CA PRO A 152 18.67 27.96 -2.97
C PRO A 152 17.45 28.54 -2.25
N MET A 153 16.52 29.13 -3.01
CA MET A 153 15.23 29.52 -2.46
C MET A 153 14.51 28.28 -1.91
N ALA A 154 13.90 28.40 -0.75
CA ALA A 154 13.13 27.31 -0.13
C ALA A 154 11.65 27.39 -0.52
N ARG A 155 11.01 26.24 -0.68
CA ARG A 155 9.55 26.08 -0.76
C ARG A 155 9.09 24.96 0.17
N SER A 156 7.84 25.05 0.62
CA SER A 156 7.22 23.97 1.37
C SER A 156 6.83 22.81 0.44
N ARG A 157 7.41 21.62 0.65
CA ARG A 157 6.95 20.36 0.07
C ARG A 157 6.06 19.66 1.10
N ARG A 158 4.85 19.27 0.67
CA ARG A 158 3.89 18.56 1.52
C ARG A 158 4.01 17.06 1.32
N THR A 159 3.98 16.33 2.43
CA THR A 159 3.85 14.87 2.46
C THR A 159 2.50 14.54 3.08
N THR A 160 1.67 13.76 2.40
CA THR A 160 0.44 13.22 3.02
C THR A 160 0.84 12.03 3.86
N ILE A 161 0.51 12.06 5.15
CA ILE A 161 0.80 10.97 6.09
C ILE A 161 -0.50 10.20 6.34
N PHE A 162 -0.44 8.89 6.14
CA PHE A 162 -1.49 7.95 6.50
C PHE A 162 -1.04 7.13 7.70
N GLU A 163 -1.81 7.16 8.76
CA GLU A 163 -1.65 6.34 9.95
C GLU A 163 -2.71 5.25 9.89
N VAL A 164 -2.28 3.99 9.82
CA VAL A 164 -3.15 2.82 9.69
C VAL A 164 -2.93 1.92 10.88
N SER A 165 -3.97 1.63 11.65
CA SER A 165 -3.87 0.74 12.83
C SER A 165 -4.77 -0.48 12.64
N ARG A 166 -4.25 -1.69 12.86
CA ARG A 166 -5.04 -2.93 12.83
C ARG A 166 -4.65 -3.88 13.94
N VAL A 167 -5.56 -4.78 14.31
CA VAL A 167 -5.31 -5.86 15.26
C VAL A 167 -4.89 -7.11 14.52
N GLU A 168 -3.75 -7.68 14.91
CA GLU A 168 -3.14 -8.86 14.30
C GLU A 168 -3.02 -9.99 15.31
N ARG A 169 -3.17 -11.22 14.83
CA ARG A 169 -3.02 -12.41 15.66
C ARG A 169 -1.57 -12.69 16.00
N PHE A 170 -0.67 -12.36 15.08
CA PHE A 170 0.77 -12.51 15.23
C PHE A 170 1.45 -11.31 14.57
N PHE A 171 2.54 -10.84 15.16
CA PHE A 171 3.39 -9.80 14.56
C PHE A 171 4.69 -10.44 14.06
N ASP A 172 4.99 -10.28 12.76
CA ASP A 172 6.26 -10.66 12.17
C ASP A 172 7.20 -9.45 12.15
N ALA A 173 8.23 -9.49 13.01
CA ALA A 173 9.22 -8.42 13.07
C ALA A 173 10.01 -8.27 11.76
N GLY A 174 10.09 -9.31 10.92
CA GLY A 174 10.73 -9.23 9.60
C GLY A 174 10.04 -8.26 8.65
N LEU A 175 8.77 -7.91 8.90
CA LEU A 175 8.06 -6.87 8.16
C LEU A 175 8.73 -5.50 8.29
N ILE A 176 9.34 -5.20 9.43
CA ILE A 176 10.04 -3.93 9.65
C ILE A 176 11.20 -3.83 8.65
N ASP A 177 12.08 -4.82 8.62
CA ASP A 177 13.24 -4.84 7.72
C ASP A 177 12.83 -4.90 6.25
N ALA A 178 11.71 -5.56 5.94
CA ALA A 178 11.24 -5.74 4.57
C ALA A 178 10.55 -4.50 3.97
N TYR A 179 9.99 -3.61 4.81
CA TYR A 179 9.12 -2.54 4.34
C TYR A 179 9.51 -1.16 4.86
N GLU A 180 10.00 -1.01 6.08
CA GLU A 180 10.36 0.30 6.62
C GLU A 180 11.45 0.95 5.77
N ASP A 181 11.33 2.26 5.54
CA ASP A 181 12.19 3.05 4.66
C ASP A 181 12.13 2.70 3.16
N HIS A 182 11.25 1.78 2.73
CA HIS A 182 11.07 1.45 1.31
C HIS A 182 9.90 2.24 0.68
N VAL A 183 9.95 2.38 -0.65
CA VAL A 183 8.80 2.82 -1.44
C VAL A 183 8.11 1.65 -2.15
N ASN A 184 6.82 1.79 -2.46
CA ASN A 184 6.06 0.74 -3.14
C ASN A 184 6.62 0.41 -4.54
N ALA A 185 6.95 -0.86 -4.81
CA ALA A 185 7.54 -1.30 -6.08
C ALA A 185 6.56 -1.24 -7.26
N ALA A 186 5.26 -1.46 -7.00
CA ALA A 186 4.17 -1.42 -7.97
C ALA A 186 3.08 -0.46 -7.51
N ALA A 187 2.09 -0.18 -8.37
CA ALA A 187 0.92 0.59 -7.96
C ALA A 187 0.23 -0.06 -6.75
N TRP A 188 -0.03 0.72 -5.71
CA TRP A 188 -0.56 0.22 -4.44
C TRP A 188 -1.70 1.12 -3.98
N MET A 189 -2.91 0.55 -3.87
CA MET A 189 -4.12 1.26 -3.43
C MET A 189 -4.44 2.55 -4.19
N GLY A 190 -4.25 2.53 -5.51
CA GLY A 190 -4.46 3.69 -6.38
C GLY A 190 -3.31 4.70 -6.42
N PHE A 191 -2.26 4.50 -5.60
CA PHE A 191 -1.03 5.30 -5.68
C PHE A 191 -0.05 4.71 -6.71
N PRO A 192 0.62 5.55 -7.52
CA PRO A 192 1.66 5.10 -8.46
C PRO A 192 2.82 4.36 -7.77
N ALA A 193 3.55 3.54 -8.53
CA ALA A 193 4.82 2.96 -8.06
C ALA A 193 5.81 4.05 -7.63
N GLY A 194 6.56 3.77 -6.57
CA GLY A 194 7.59 4.65 -6.00
C GLY A 194 7.06 5.90 -5.29
N SER A 195 5.75 6.00 -5.03
CA SER A 195 5.13 7.23 -4.49
C SER A 195 4.73 7.16 -3.02
N VAL A 196 4.54 5.94 -2.50
CA VAL A 196 4.21 5.67 -1.11
C VAL A 196 5.43 5.07 -0.42
N LYS A 197 5.90 5.73 0.63
CA LYS A 197 6.97 5.26 1.51
C LYS A 197 6.36 4.67 2.78
N CYS A 198 6.82 3.51 3.23
CA CYS A 198 6.54 3.03 4.58
C CYS A 198 7.54 3.73 5.53
N ILE A 199 7.03 4.61 6.39
CA ILE A 199 7.83 5.42 7.30
C ILE A 199 8.16 4.63 8.57
N SER A 200 7.20 3.90 9.11
CA SER A 200 7.40 3.09 10.32
C SER A 200 6.36 1.99 10.43
N ILE A 201 6.77 0.86 11.02
CA ILE A 201 5.86 -0.18 11.50
C ILE A 201 6.13 -0.38 13.00
N ALA A 202 5.11 -0.16 13.83
CA ALA A 202 5.20 -0.35 15.27
C ALA A 202 4.11 -1.30 15.73
N SER A 203 4.40 -2.19 16.69
CA SER A 203 3.40 -3.11 17.23
C SER A 203 3.49 -3.22 18.74
N GLY A 204 2.33 -3.34 19.38
CA GLY A 204 2.18 -3.54 20.82
C GLY A 204 1.41 -4.83 21.10
N CYS A 205 1.98 -5.71 21.93
CA CYS A 205 1.31 -6.93 22.39
C CYS A 205 0.60 -6.68 23.72
N ALA A 206 -0.68 -7.03 23.79
CA ALA A 206 -1.46 -6.99 25.02
C ALA A 206 -2.39 -8.20 25.10
N TRP A 207 -2.84 -8.52 26.31
CA TRP A 207 -3.94 -9.46 26.48
C TRP A 207 -5.24 -8.78 26.03
N ASP A 208 -6.02 -9.47 25.22
CA ASP A 208 -7.30 -9.02 24.67
C ASP A 208 -8.39 -10.02 25.07
N ASP A 209 -9.42 -9.53 25.77
CA ASP A 209 -10.48 -10.37 26.32
C ASP A 209 -11.42 -10.90 25.23
N ASP A 210 -11.63 -10.13 24.15
CA ASP A 210 -12.46 -10.54 23.01
C ASP A 210 -11.76 -11.66 22.22
N ALA A 211 -10.43 -11.58 22.06
CA ALA A 211 -9.60 -12.62 21.47
C ALA A 211 -9.40 -13.84 22.38
N GLY A 212 -9.66 -13.71 23.69
CA GLY A 212 -9.34 -14.72 24.70
C GLY A 212 -7.84 -15.07 24.75
N GLY A 213 -6.96 -14.12 24.45
CA GLY A 213 -5.54 -14.36 24.25
C GLY A 213 -4.71 -13.10 24.04
N TYR A 214 -3.44 -13.27 23.67
CA TYR A 214 -2.59 -12.15 23.27
C TYR A 214 -2.94 -11.71 21.85
N ALA A 215 -3.12 -10.41 21.66
CA ALA A 215 -3.30 -9.75 20.37
C ALA A 215 -2.23 -8.68 20.18
N TRP A 216 -1.99 -8.32 18.92
CA TRP A 216 -1.03 -7.31 18.53
C TRP A 216 -1.76 -6.13 17.90
N SER A 217 -1.63 -4.93 18.48
CA SER A 217 -2.06 -3.70 17.83
C SER A 217 -0.90 -3.16 17.01
N THR A 218 -1.00 -3.24 15.69
CA THR A 218 0.07 -2.83 14.77
C THR A 218 -0.32 -1.54 14.05
N ASP A 219 0.55 -0.54 14.19
CA ASP A 219 0.47 0.79 13.59
C ASP A 219 1.46 0.90 12.43
N TYR A 220 0.94 1.27 11.26
CA TYR A 220 1.70 1.52 10.05
C TYR A 220 1.61 3.01 9.72
N VAL A 221 2.74 3.63 9.41
CA VAL A 221 2.79 5.02 8.95
C VAL A 221 3.29 5.03 7.52
N PHE A 222 2.46 5.55 6.61
CA PHE A 222 2.82 5.72 5.21
C PHE A 222 2.90 7.19 4.83
N GLY A 223 3.96 7.56 4.12
CA GLY A 223 4.07 8.87 3.49
C GLY A 223 3.75 8.75 2.00
N TYR A 224 2.91 9.63 1.48
CA TYR A 224 2.70 9.79 0.05
C TYR A 224 3.29 11.11 -0.44
N ARG A 225 4.07 11.03 -1.52
CA ARG A 225 4.51 12.16 -2.32
C ARG A 225 4.17 11.92 -3.78
N ARG A 226 3.52 12.91 -4.39
CA ARG A 226 3.22 12.86 -5.83
C ARG A 226 4.55 12.80 -6.62
N PRO A 227 4.65 11.95 -7.65
CA PRO A 227 5.76 12.01 -8.61
C PRO A 227 5.94 13.42 -9.17
N VAL A 228 7.18 13.78 -9.46
CA VAL A 228 7.55 15.12 -9.96
C VAL A 228 8.31 15.00 -11.26
N ASP A 229 8.18 16.00 -12.12
CA ASP A 229 8.95 16.05 -13.37
C ASP A 229 10.26 16.79 -13.15
N VAL A 230 11.37 16.14 -13.51
CA VAL A 230 12.72 16.69 -13.45
C VAL A 230 13.37 16.48 -14.81
N GLY A 231 13.70 17.57 -15.50
CA GLY A 231 14.35 17.49 -16.82
C GLY A 231 13.52 16.74 -17.88
N GLY A 232 12.20 16.81 -17.80
CA GLY A 232 11.28 16.10 -18.72
C GLY A 232 11.09 14.61 -18.40
N SER A 233 11.63 14.11 -17.28
CA SER A 233 11.39 12.75 -16.79
C SER A 233 10.59 12.79 -15.49
N THR A 234 9.54 11.99 -15.39
CA THR A 234 8.79 11.81 -14.14
C THR A 234 9.56 10.88 -13.21
N VAL A 235 9.88 11.35 -12.01
CA VAL A 235 10.62 10.61 -10.97
C VAL A 235 9.82 10.54 -9.68
N SER A 236 10.25 9.69 -8.75
CA SER A 236 9.59 9.58 -7.43
C SER A 236 9.53 10.95 -6.75
N GLY A 237 8.43 11.24 -6.05
CA GLY A 237 8.34 12.41 -5.17
C GLY A 237 9.32 12.36 -3.99
N TRP A 238 9.91 11.19 -3.74
CA TRP A 238 10.96 10.94 -2.76
C TRP A 238 12.38 11.06 -3.31
N ALA A 239 12.55 11.23 -4.63
CA ALA A 239 13.87 11.38 -5.23
C ALA A 239 14.56 12.66 -4.71
N GLU A 240 15.87 12.55 -4.54
CA GLU A 240 16.72 13.71 -4.24
C GLU A 240 17.05 14.44 -5.52
N VAL A 241 16.69 15.73 -5.59
CA VAL A 241 16.89 16.57 -6.78
C VAL A 241 18.03 17.54 -6.51
N VAL A 242 19.12 17.39 -7.26
CA VAL A 242 20.36 18.15 -7.05
C VAL A 242 20.73 18.87 -8.33
N LEU A 243 21.21 20.11 -8.22
CA LEU A 243 21.78 20.83 -9.36
C LEU A 243 22.98 20.06 -9.91
N ASN A 244 23.01 19.81 -11.22
CA ASN A 244 24.16 19.26 -11.92
C ASN A 244 25.27 20.32 -11.93
N ALA A 245 26.10 20.35 -10.90
CA ALA A 245 27.18 21.32 -10.76
C ALA A 245 28.45 20.68 -10.22
N GLY A 246 29.61 21.24 -10.57
CA GLY A 246 30.89 20.72 -10.09
C GLY A 246 32.08 21.61 -10.41
N TYR A 247 33.27 21.16 -10.00
CA TYR A 247 34.55 21.87 -10.23
C TYR A 247 35.25 21.45 -11.52
N ARG A 248 34.69 20.46 -12.22
CA ARG A 248 35.29 19.83 -13.40
C ARG A 248 34.21 19.59 -14.44
N GLN A 249 34.62 19.62 -15.69
CA GLN A 249 33.78 19.38 -16.87
C GLN A 249 34.41 18.30 -17.75
N LEU A 250 33.60 17.73 -18.64
CA LEU A 250 34.07 16.85 -19.70
C LEU A 250 34.47 17.66 -20.93
N VAL A 251 35.68 17.44 -21.44
CA VAL A 251 36.17 18.02 -22.70
C VAL A 251 36.74 16.89 -23.53
N SER A 252 36.07 16.54 -24.63
CA SER A 252 36.42 15.38 -25.46
C SER A 252 36.49 14.06 -24.67
N GLY A 253 35.58 13.88 -23.70
CA GLY A 253 35.51 12.69 -22.84
C GLY A 253 36.48 12.68 -21.65
N GLU A 254 37.39 13.65 -21.56
CA GLU A 254 38.31 13.75 -20.43
C GLU A 254 37.83 14.75 -19.37
N ARG A 255 38.02 14.41 -18.09
CA ARG A 255 37.67 15.28 -16.97
C ARG A 255 38.71 16.38 -16.79
N LYS A 256 38.36 17.63 -17.11
CA LYS A 256 39.22 18.82 -16.97
C LYS A 256 38.67 19.80 -15.93
N ALA A 257 39.55 20.59 -15.31
CA ALA A 257 39.12 21.66 -14.42
C ALA A 257 38.33 22.72 -15.22
N ILE A 258 37.31 23.30 -14.60
CA ILE A 258 36.62 24.47 -15.16
C ILE A 258 37.48 25.69 -14.83
N MET A 259 37.78 26.49 -15.84
CA MET A 259 38.69 27.64 -15.72
C MET A 259 37.92 28.94 -15.99
N VAL A 260 38.11 29.93 -15.12
CA VAL A 260 37.64 31.32 -15.29
C VAL A 260 38.87 32.21 -15.12
N ASP A 261 39.14 33.09 -16.10
CA ASP A 261 40.33 33.95 -16.12
C ASP A 261 41.66 33.21 -15.92
N ASN A 262 41.80 32.03 -16.55
CA ASN A 262 42.95 31.12 -16.42
C ASN A 262 43.21 30.57 -14.99
N ALA A 263 42.26 30.72 -14.07
CA ALA A 263 42.29 30.10 -12.76
C ALA A 263 41.18 29.04 -12.64
N PRO A 264 41.40 27.92 -11.91
CA PRO A 264 40.33 26.98 -11.59
C PRO A 264 39.24 27.67 -10.76
N VAL A 265 37.98 27.32 -11.01
CA VAL A 265 36.85 27.84 -10.23
C VAL A 265 36.92 27.40 -8.76
N SER A 266 36.60 28.31 -7.85
CA SER A 266 36.58 28.05 -6.40
C SER A 266 35.23 27.58 -5.87
N SER A 267 34.17 27.67 -6.68
CA SER A 267 32.82 27.21 -6.39
C SER A 267 32.32 26.29 -7.51
N PRO A 268 31.41 25.34 -7.23
CA PRO A 268 30.81 24.51 -8.27
C PRO A 268 30.13 25.37 -9.35
N VAL A 269 30.35 25.01 -10.61
CA VAL A 269 29.71 25.66 -11.77
C VAL A 269 28.66 24.71 -12.33
N PRO A 270 27.46 25.20 -12.70
CA PRO A 270 26.45 24.39 -13.38
C PRO A 270 27.01 23.70 -14.63
N LEU A 271 26.55 22.48 -14.88
CA LEU A 271 26.96 21.65 -15.99
C LEU A 271 25.76 21.35 -16.89
N LYS A 272 26.01 21.22 -18.19
CA LYS A 272 25.03 20.72 -19.15
C LYS A 272 24.85 19.21 -19.00
N ALA A 273 23.85 18.66 -19.69
CA ALA A 273 23.58 17.22 -19.69
C ALA A 273 24.75 16.37 -20.23
N ASP A 274 25.62 16.93 -21.07
CA ASP A 274 26.81 16.26 -21.60
C ASP A 274 28.05 16.38 -20.67
N GLY A 275 27.90 17.03 -19.52
CA GLY A 275 28.96 17.25 -18.54
C GLY A 275 29.93 18.39 -18.88
N THR A 276 29.70 19.17 -19.94
CA THR A 276 30.42 20.42 -20.19
C THR A 276 29.95 21.52 -19.22
N ALA A 277 30.78 22.53 -18.98
CA ALA A 277 30.37 23.69 -18.19
C ALA A 277 29.23 24.45 -18.89
N ALA A 278 28.18 24.77 -18.15
CA ALA A 278 27.11 25.62 -18.62
C ALA A 278 27.57 27.08 -18.69
N GLY A 279 27.18 27.79 -19.74
CA GLY A 279 27.35 29.23 -19.87
C GLY A 279 26.13 29.99 -19.34
N PRO A 280 26.19 31.34 -19.27
CA PRO A 280 25.12 32.17 -18.70
C PRO A 280 23.76 32.11 -19.43
N ALA A 281 23.73 31.54 -20.64
CA ALA A 281 22.52 31.42 -21.46
C ALA A 281 21.98 29.97 -21.53
N ASP A 282 22.64 29.03 -20.85
CA ASP A 282 22.18 27.64 -20.77
C ASP A 282 21.26 27.46 -19.56
N ASP A 283 20.19 26.68 -19.72
CA ASP A 283 19.30 26.35 -18.60
C ASP A 283 19.99 25.43 -17.58
N PRO A 284 19.70 25.57 -16.27
CA PRO A 284 20.22 24.68 -15.26
C PRO A 284 19.72 23.26 -15.46
N VAL A 285 20.63 22.30 -15.37
CA VAL A 285 20.30 20.87 -15.40
C VAL A 285 20.22 20.36 -13.96
N TYR A 286 19.15 19.64 -13.63
CA TYR A 286 18.99 18.97 -12.35
C TYR A 286 19.03 17.46 -12.53
N LEU A 287 19.69 16.78 -11.60
CA LEU A 287 19.75 15.32 -11.52
C LEU A 287 18.79 14.86 -10.43
N ALA A 288 18.07 13.77 -10.69
CA ALA A 288 17.24 13.10 -9.70
C ALA A 288 17.88 11.76 -9.32
N PHE A 289 17.92 11.46 -8.02
CA PHE A 289 18.44 10.21 -7.50
C PHE A 289 17.36 9.52 -6.66
N ASP A 290 16.92 8.35 -7.13
CA ASP A 290 16.06 7.47 -6.34
C ASP A 290 16.95 6.72 -5.34
N MET A 291 17.03 7.26 -4.12
CA MET A 291 17.90 6.75 -3.06
C MET A 291 17.23 5.66 -2.20
N LEU A 292 15.91 5.52 -2.30
CA LEU A 292 15.12 4.56 -1.52
C LEU A 292 14.97 3.25 -2.29
N GLU A 293 15.09 2.13 -1.57
CA GLU A 293 14.80 0.81 -2.10
C GLU A 293 13.29 0.63 -2.31
N THR A 294 12.91 -0.32 -3.18
CA THR A 294 11.52 -0.64 -3.48
C THR A 294 11.11 -1.95 -2.83
N ALA A 295 9.87 -2.05 -2.35
CA ALA A 295 9.30 -3.28 -1.79
C ALA A 295 7.87 -3.54 -2.31
N ASP A 296 7.49 -4.81 -2.43
CA ASP A 296 6.12 -5.18 -2.83
C ASP A 296 5.15 -5.05 -1.64
N PHE A 297 4.46 -3.91 -1.58
CA PHE A 297 3.48 -3.61 -0.54
C PHE A 297 2.21 -4.47 -0.62
N GLY A 298 2.07 -5.32 -1.65
CA GLY A 298 1.04 -6.38 -1.66
C GLY A 298 1.19 -7.34 -0.48
N GLY A 299 2.42 -7.59 -0.01
CA GLY A 299 2.69 -8.46 1.14
C GLY A 299 2.26 -7.90 2.50
N LEU A 300 1.90 -6.61 2.60
CA LEU A 300 1.31 -6.03 3.82
C LEU A 300 -0.15 -6.47 4.03
N ASP A 301 -0.78 -7.02 2.98
CA ASP A 301 -2.14 -7.58 3.00
C ASP A 301 -3.17 -6.60 3.58
N MET A 302 -3.11 -5.37 3.11
CA MET A 302 -4.02 -4.31 3.52
C MET A 302 -5.27 -4.32 2.61
N PRO A 303 -6.47 -3.99 3.12
CA PRO A 303 -7.69 -3.97 2.31
C PRO A 303 -7.54 -3.07 1.08
N ALA A 304 -7.87 -3.56 -0.11
CA ALA A 304 -7.64 -2.82 -1.36
C ALA A 304 -8.40 -1.47 -1.42
N ASP A 305 -9.45 -1.31 -0.63
CA ASP A 305 -10.28 -0.11 -0.54
C ASP A 305 -9.97 0.77 0.68
N LEU A 306 -8.87 0.53 1.39
CA LEU A 306 -8.51 1.20 2.64
C LEU A 306 -8.60 2.73 2.57
N PHE A 307 -8.20 3.32 1.43
CA PHE A 307 -8.21 4.77 1.21
C PHE A 307 -9.39 5.30 0.37
N SER A 308 -10.27 4.42 -0.10
CA SER A 308 -11.36 4.76 -1.03
C SER A 308 -12.75 4.44 -0.50
N ILE A 309 -12.87 3.92 0.72
CA ILE A 309 -14.18 3.64 1.30
C ILE A 309 -14.95 4.94 1.53
N GLY A 310 -16.13 5.04 0.91
CA GLY A 310 -17.17 5.98 1.33
C GLY A 310 -18.07 5.29 2.35
N THR A 311 -18.73 6.06 3.21
CA THR A 311 -19.90 5.56 3.93
C THR A 311 -20.88 4.95 2.92
N ALA A 312 -21.33 3.72 3.16
CA ALA A 312 -22.47 3.20 2.40
C ALA A 312 -23.60 4.23 2.50
N GLU A 313 -24.29 4.49 1.38
CA GLU A 313 -25.52 5.26 1.47
C GLU A 313 -26.42 4.55 2.49
N PRO A 314 -27.05 5.29 3.43
CA PRO A 314 -27.99 4.67 4.35
C PRO A 314 -28.95 3.84 3.52
N ASP A 315 -29.19 2.60 3.96
CA ASP A 315 -30.24 1.77 3.39
C ASP A 315 -31.48 2.66 3.29
N PRO A 316 -32.09 2.84 2.10
CA PRO A 316 -33.32 3.62 2.02
C PRO A 316 -34.28 2.97 3.01
N GLU A 317 -34.46 3.61 4.17
CA GLU A 317 -35.33 3.11 5.24
C GLU A 317 -36.59 2.60 4.56
N ASP A 318 -36.85 1.30 4.69
CA ASP A 318 -38.07 0.68 4.17
C ASP A 318 -39.19 1.56 4.73
N PRO A 319 -39.87 2.36 3.89
CA PRO A 319 -40.67 3.48 4.36
C PRO A 319 -41.67 2.89 5.34
N GLU A 320 -41.50 3.22 6.63
CA GLU A 320 -42.23 2.60 7.74
C GLU A 320 -43.65 2.33 7.27
N ASP A 321 -43.97 1.05 7.06
CA ASP A 321 -45.26 0.62 6.51
C ASP A 321 -46.30 1.28 7.42
N PRO A 322 -47.06 2.29 6.94
CA PRO A 322 -47.75 3.22 7.81
C PRO A 322 -48.65 2.40 8.72
N GLU A 323 -48.37 2.42 10.03
CA GLU A 323 -49.03 1.60 11.02
C GLU A 323 -50.52 1.53 10.71
N ASP A 324 -50.95 0.35 10.26
CA ASP A 324 -52.32 0.08 9.87
C ASP A 324 -53.18 0.45 11.08
N PRO A 325 -54.02 1.50 11.02
CA PRO A 325 -54.68 2.00 12.21
C PRO A 325 -55.57 0.89 12.77
N GLU A 326 -55.20 0.37 13.94
CA GLU A 326 -55.94 -0.67 14.65
C GLU A 326 -57.40 -0.20 14.82
N GLY A 327 -58.28 -0.74 13.98
CA GLY A 327 -59.72 -0.61 14.14
C GLY A 327 -60.20 -1.48 15.30
N PRO A 328 -61.00 -0.91 16.21
CA PRO A 328 -62.39 -1.34 16.27
C PRO A 328 -63.44 -0.22 16.15
#